data_AF-A0A429Z182-F1
#
_entry.id   AF-A0A429Z182-F1
#
_cell.length_a   1.000
_cell.length_b   1.000
_cell.length_c   1.000
_cell.angle_alpha   90.00
_cell.angle_beta   90.00
_cell.angle_gamma   90.00
#
_symmetry.space_group_name_H-M   'P 1'
#
loop_
_entity.id
_entity.type
_entity.pdbx_description
1 polymer ?
#
loop_
_entity_poly.entity_id
_entity_poly.type
_entity_poly.pdbx_seq_one_letter_code
_entity_poly.pdbx_strand_id
1 'polypeptide(L)'
;MMKARTQGADPDLVSVAGRVSETKGSINLRIEANTRQLIDDAAAVLGKTRTEFMVESARREAVDVLLDQRLFVLDPDRHEAFMHALDNPPAPGPKLRSLLRRVPAWQK
;
A
#
# COMPACT_ATOMS: atom_id res chain seq x y z
N MET A 1 -0.11 2.97 61.16
CA MET A 1 0.92 2.09 60.55
C MET A 1 0.36 1.53 59.25
N MET A 2 0.66 2.11 58.09
CA MET A 2 1.87 1.89 57.28
C MET A 2 2.14 0.40 56.97
N LYS A 3 1.75 -0.04 55.77
CA LYS A 3 2.61 -0.83 54.89
C LYS A 3 2.42 -0.38 53.44
N ALA A 4 3.53 0.08 52.87
CA ALA A 4 3.72 0.34 51.47
C ALA A 4 4.07 -0.95 50.72
N ARG A 5 3.87 -0.89 49.39
CA ARG A 5 4.85 -1.14 48.32
C ARG A 5 4.43 -2.18 47.26
N THR A 6 4.42 -1.68 46.01
CA THR A 6 4.85 -2.29 44.72
C THR A 6 4.15 -3.53 44.15
N GLN A 7 3.52 -3.33 42.98
CA GLN A 7 3.70 -4.08 41.71
C GLN A 7 2.83 -3.30 40.68
N GLY A 8 3.32 -2.61 39.65
CA GLY A 8 4.13 -3.09 38.54
C GLY A 8 3.28 -3.89 37.56
N ALA A 9 2.61 -3.24 36.59
CA ALA A 9 2.23 -3.79 35.27
C ALA A 9 1.30 -2.82 34.50
N ASP A 10 1.86 -1.98 33.62
CA ASP A 10 1.27 -1.80 32.30
C ASP A 10 1.85 -2.93 31.44
N PRO A 11 1.00 -3.78 30.83
CA PRO A 11 1.05 -3.86 29.38
C PRO A 11 -0.31 -4.26 28.79
N ASP A 12 -1.15 -3.28 28.44
CA ASP A 12 -2.24 -3.50 27.47
C ASP A 12 -1.95 -2.71 26.19
N LEU A 13 -0.83 -3.05 25.56
CA LEU A 13 -0.53 -2.69 24.17
C LEU A 13 -0.66 -3.94 23.28
N VAL A 14 -1.88 -4.43 23.12
CA VAL A 14 -2.30 -5.32 22.02
C VAL A 14 -3.83 -5.27 22.02
N SER A 15 -4.55 -4.83 21.00
CA SER A 15 -4.43 -5.22 19.60
C SER A 15 -5.26 -4.25 18.75
N VAL A 16 -4.59 -3.43 17.93
CA VAL A 16 -5.19 -2.81 16.74
C VAL A 16 -4.57 -3.48 15.53
N ALA A 17 -4.82 -4.78 15.38
CA ALA A 17 -4.91 -5.36 14.06
C ALA A 17 -6.41 -5.49 13.80
N GLY A 18 -6.99 -4.48 13.15
CA GLY A 18 -8.35 -4.57 12.62
C GLY A 18 -8.49 -5.91 11.93
N ARG A 19 -9.38 -6.75 12.45
CA ARG A 19 -9.75 -8.00 11.79
C ARG A 19 -10.21 -7.60 10.39
N VAL A 20 -9.39 -7.88 9.38
CA VAL A 20 -9.84 -7.91 8.00
C VAL A 20 -10.84 -9.04 7.98
N SER A 21 -12.12 -8.73 8.21
CA SER A 21 -13.18 -9.63 7.84
C SER A 21 -13.04 -9.78 6.32
N GLU A 22 -12.57 -10.93 5.87
CA GLU A 22 -12.68 -11.33 4.47
C GLU A 22 -14.18 -11.49 4.15
N THR A 23 -14.87 -10.37 3.98
CA THR A 23 -16.18 -10.35 3.35
C THR A 23 -15.96 -10.71 1.90
N LYS A 24 -16.19 -11.99 1.57
CA LYS A 24 -16.16 -12.48 0.18
C LYS A 24 -17.16 -11.65 -0.63
N GLY A 25 -16.64 -10.74 -1.45
CA GLY A 25 -17.42 -9.93 -2.38
C GLY A 25 -17.55 -10.64 -3.73
N SER A 26 -18.71 -10.53 -4.37
CA SER A 26 -18.90 -10.93 -5.76
C SER A 26 -18.70 -9.73 -6.69
N ILE A 27 -18.07 -9.96 -7.84
CA ILE A 27 -17.89 -8.93 -8.87
C ILE A 27 -18.69 -9.36 -10.10
N ASN A 28 -19.65 -8.54 -10.50
CA ASN A 28 -20.42 -8.74 -11.72
C ASN A 28 -19.84 -7.83 -12.82
N LEU A 29 -19.25 -8.43 -13.86
CA LEU A 29 -18.74 -7.70 -15.02
C LEU A 29 -19.55 -8.01 -16.28
N ARG A 30 -19.75 -6.99 -17.11
CA ARG A 30 -20.20 -7.14 -18.50
C ARG A 30 -19.00 -6.96 -19.41
N ILE A 31 -18.78 -7.92 -20.29
CA ILE A 31 -17.68 -7.91 -21.26
C ILE A 31 -18.20 -8.38 -22.62
N GLU A 32 -17.54 -7.94 -23.68
CA GLU A 32 -17.80 -8.39 -25.04
C GLU A 32 -17.53 -9.89 -25.19
N ALA A 33 -18.28 -10.54 -26.10
CA ALA A 33 -18.17 -11.98 -26.32
C ALA A 33 -16.76 -12.41 -26.78
N ASN A 34 -16.10 -11.58 -27.60
CA ASN A 34 -14.73 -11.85 -28.06
C ASN A 34 -13.73 -11.82 -26.90
N THR A 35 -13.81 -10.80 -26.04
CA THR A 35 -12.96 -10.70 -24.85
C THR A 35 -13.16 -11.88 -23.92
N ARG A 36 -14.41 -12.33 -23.74
CA ARG A 36 -14.71 -13.52 -22.97
C ARG A 36 -14.04 -14.76 -23.55
N GLN A 37 -14.13 -14.97 -24.86
CA GLN A 37 -13.51 -16.13 -25.52
C GLN A 37 -12.00 -16.13 -25.33
N LEU A 38 -11.35 -14.98 -25.54
CA LEU A 38 -9.90 -14.84 -25.35
C LEU A 38 -9.47 -15.20 -23.91
N ILE A 39 -10.25 -14.78 -22.91
CA ILE A 39 -9.99 -15.10 -21.50
C ILE A 39 -10.19 -16.61 -21.25
N ASP A 40 -11.25 -17.20 -21.78
CA ASP A 40 -11.54 -18.63 -21.63
C ASP A 40 -10.41 -19.48 -22.25
N ASP A 41 -9.89 -19.08 -23.43
CA ASP A 41 -8.76 -19.75 -24.09
C ASP A 41 -7.46 -19.62 -23.29
N ALA A 42 -7.15 -18.43 -22.77
CA ALA A 42 -5.97 -18.20 -21.94
C ALA A 42 -6.03 -19.00 -20.62
N ALA A 43 -7.20 -19.07 -20.00
CA ALA A 43 -7.42 -19.87 -18.80
C ALA A 43 -7.25 -21.38 -19.11
N ALA A 44 -7.75 -21.85 -20.24
CA ALA A 44 -7.61 -23.24 -20.68
C ALA A 44 -6.14 -23.63 -20.92
N VAL A 45 -5.34 -22.77 -21.54
CA VAL A 45 -3.90 -22.99 -21.75
C VAL A 45 -3.16 -23.19 -20.41
N LEU A 46 -3.58 -22.49 -19.37
CA LEU A 46 -2.99 -22.57 -18.03
C LEU A 46 -3.64 -23.65 -17.15
N GLY A 47 -4.67 -24.36 -17.63
CA GLY A 47 -5.41 -25.36 -16.86
C GLY A 47 -6.23 -24.76 -15.70
N LYS A 48 -6.58 -23.48 -15.77
CA LYS A 48 -7.29 -22.73 -14.73
C LYS A 48 -8.74 -22.48 -15.11
N THR A 49 -9.58 -22.22 -14.11
CA THR A 49 -10.94 -21.72 -14.39
C THR A 49 -10.89 -20.26 -14.83
N ARG A 50 -11.88 -19.79 -15.61
CA ARG A 50 -11.98 -18.37 -16.00
C ARG A 50 -11.89 -17.45 -14.79
N THR A 51 -12.64 -17.74 -13.73
CA THR A 51 -12.68 -16.89 -12.52
C THR A 51 -11.31 -16.81 -11.85
N GLU A 52 -10.62 -17.94 -11.71
CA GLU A 52 -9.28 -17.99 -11.13
C GLU A 52 -8.28 -17.19 -11.96
N PHE A 53 -8.27 -17.39 -13.27
CA PHE A 53 -7.43 -16.63 -14.20
C PHE A 53 -7.69 -15.13 -14.11
N MET A 54 -8.96 -14.71 -14.09
CA MET A 54 -9.33 -13.30 -13.99
C MET A 54 -8.89 -12.67 -12.66
N VAL A 55 -9.13 -13.34 -11.53
CA VAL A 55 -8.77 -12.82 -10.20
C VAL A 55 -7.26 -12.70 -10.05
N GLU A 56 -6.51 -13.72 -10.48
CA GLU A 56 -5.05 -13.71 -10.40
C GLU A 56 -4.44 -12.64 -11.31
N SER A 57 -4.92 -12.54 -12.55
CA SER A 57 -4.44 -11.52 -13.50
C SER A 57 -4.75 -10.11 -12.99
N ALA A 58 -5.97 -9.87 -12.51
CA ALA A 58 -6.35 -8.57 -11.95
C ALA A 58 -5.53 -8.21 -10.71
N ARG A 59 -5.25 -9.19 -9.83
CA ARG A 59 -4.40 -8.98 -8.65
C ARG A 59 -2.97 -8.64 -9.06
N ARG A 60 -2.40 -9.39 -9.99
CA ARG A 60 -1.03 -9.14 -10.47
C ARG A 60 -0.91 -7.72 -11.04
N GLU A 61 -1.81 -7.35 -11.94
CA GLU A 61 -1.81 -6.02 -12.55
C GLU A 61 -2.01 -4.92 -11.49
N ALA A 62 -2.91 -5.13 -10.52
CA ALA A 62 -3.11 -4.18 -9.43
C ALA A 62 -1.85 -4.01 -8.57
N VAL A 63 -1.14 -5.11 -8.28
CA VAL A 63 0.13 -5.06 -7.54
C VAL A 63 1.18 -4.32 -8.35
N ASP A 64 1.32 -4.62 -9.63
CA ASP A 64 2.31 -3.97 -10.51
C ASP A 64 2.05 -2.46 -10.61
N VAL A 65 0.79 -2.04 -10.81
CA VAL A 65 0.40 -0.61 -10.82
C VAL A 65 0.64 0.10 -9.48
N LEU A 66 0.40 -0.59 -8.35
CA LEU A 66 0.66 -0.01 -7.02
C LEU A 66 2.16 0.05 -6.69
N LEU A 67 2.95 -0.92 -7.18
CA LEU A 67 4.39 -0.95 -7.01
C LEU A 67 5.11 0.06 -7.90
N ASP A 68 4.57 0.35 -9.10
CA ASP A 68 5.08 1.41 -9.98
C ASP A 68 5.09 2.77 -9.26
N GLN A 69 4.17 3.02 -8.33
CA GLN A 69 4.18 4.23 -7.49
C GLN A 69 5.33 4.31 -6.48
N ARG A 70 6.11 3.24 -6.28
CA ARG A 70 7.22 3.18 -5.32
C ARG A 70 8.59 3.15 -5.99
N LEU A 71 8.66 2.93 -7.30
CA LEU A 71 9.92 2.84 -8.05
C LEU A 71 10.14 4.11 -8.86
N PHE A 72 11.00 5.00 -8.34
CA PHE A 72 11.46 6.17 -9.09
C PHE A 72 12.69 5.80 -9.90
N VAL A 73 12.51 5.55 -11.19
CA VAL A 73 13.64 5.36 -12.11
C VAL A 73 14.24 6.72 -12.44
N LEU A 74 15.50 6.93 -12.05
CA LEU A 74 16.26 8.14 -12.32
C LEU A 74 17.37 7.83 -13.33
N ASP A 75 17.52 8.72 -14.31
CA ASP A 75 18.73 8.81 -15.13
C ASP A 75 19.96 9.17 -14.24
N PRO A 76 21.20 8.81 -14.62
CA PRO A 76 22.39 9.07 -13.81
C PRO A 76 22.52 10.51 -13.32
N ASP A 77 22.20 11.51 -14.14
CA ASP A 77 22.31 12.93 -13.75
C ASP A 77 21.29 13.28 -12.65
N ARG A 78 20.08 12.72 -12.74
CA ARG A 78 19.03 12.91 -11.75
C ARG A 78 19.33 12.15 -10.47
N HIS A 79 19.96 10.97 -10.58
CA HIS A 79 20.41 10.20 -9.43
C HIS A 79 21.49 10.96 -8.66
N GLU A 80 22.49 11.54 -9.33
CA GLU A 80 23.52 12.35 -8.68
C GLU A 80 22.94 13.58 -7.99
N ALA A 81 22.05 14.32 -8.67
CA ALA A 81 21.36 15.46 -8.07
C ALA A 81 20.52 15.07 -6.84
N PHE A 82 19.86 13.92 -6.90
CA PHE A 82 19.08 13.38 -5.78
C PHE A 82 19.99 13.01 -4.60
N MET A 83 21.10 12.31 -4.84
CA MET A 83 22.08 11.96 -3.82
C MET A 83 22.69 13.21 -3.17
N HIS A 84 23.09 14.20 -3.97
CA HIS A 84 23.62 15.46 -3.44
C HIS A 84 22.61 16.18 -2.53
N ALA A 85 21.33 16.17 -2.89
CA ALA A 85 20.27 16.76 -2.08
C ALA A 85 20.00 16.00 -0.77
N LEU A 86 20.22 14.69 -0.74
CA LEU A 86 20.13 13.87 0.48
C LEU A 86 21.32 14.10 1.41
N ASP A 87 22.53 14.15 0.86
CA ASP A 87 23.76 14.35 1.63
C ASP A 87 23.88 15.79 2.16
N ASN A 88 23.32 16.77 1.44
CA ASN A 88 23.33 18.18 1.80
C ASN A 88 21.91 18.73 1.89
N PRO A 89 21.13 18.33 2.92
CA PRO A 89 19.75 18.78 3.06
C PRO A 89 19.71 20.30 3.26
N PRO A 90 18.98 21.06 2.42
CA PRO A 90 18.88 22.50 2.58
C PRO A 90 18.14 22.83 3.88
N ALA A 91 18.52 23.96 4.51
CA ALA A 91 17.86 24.42 5.71
C ALA A 91 16.34 24.61 5.46
N PRO A 92 15.47 24.17 6.39
CA PRO A 92 14.03 24.21 6.17
C PRO A 92 13.55 25.65 5.99
N GLY A 93 13.04 25.96 4.79
CA GLY A 93 12.56 27.28 4.45
C GLY A 93 11.33 27.70 5.28
N PRO A 94 10.96 29.01 5.27
CA PRO A 94 9.83 29.53 6.05
C PRO A 94 8.51 28.79 5.79
N LYS A 95 8.25 28.39 4.54
CA LYS A 95 7.06 27.63 4.13
C LYS A 95 7.04 26.21 4.71
N LEU A 96 8.17 25.50 4.68
CA LEU A 96 8.27 24.15 5.26
C LEU A 96 8.06 24.19 6.78
N ARG A 97 8.63 25.19 7.46
CA ARG A 97 8.40 25.39 8.90
C ARG A 97 6.92 25.67 9.22
N SER A 98 6.24 26.45 8.38
CA SER A 98 4.80 26.70 8.55
C SER A 98 3.96 25.44 8.30
N LEU A 99 4.36 24.58 7.36
CA LEU A 99 3.67 23.33 7.05
C LEU A 99 3.77 22.33 8.22
N LEU A 100 4.97 22.14 8.77
CA LEU A 100 5.22 21.21 9.88
C LEU A 100 4.51 21.62 11.19
N ARG A 101 4.13 22.88 11.34
CA ARG A 101 3.35 23.37 12.49
C ARG A 101 1.84 23.17 12.35
N ARG A 102 1.36 22.76 11.16
CA ARG A 102 -0.08 22.59 10.92
C ARG A 102 -0.53 21.23 11.43
N VAL A 103 -1.64 21.21 12.17
CA VAL A 103 -2.28 19.94 12.58
C VAL A 103 -2.73 19.19 11.32
N PRO A 104 -2.35 17.92 11.14
CA PRO A 104 -2.75 17.13 9.98
C PRO A 104 -4.27 16.90 9.97
N ALA A 105 -4.89 16.99 8.79
CA ALA A 105 -6.36 17.00 8.63
C ALA A 105 -7.04 15.66 8.99
N TRP A 106 -6.27 14.59 9.14
CA TRP A 106 -6.74 13.25 9.50
C TRP A 106 -6.67 12.97 11.01
N GLN A 107 -6.16 13.90 11.82
CA GLN A 107 -6.15 13.80 13.28
C GLN A 107 -7.43 14.43 13.84
N LYS A 108 -8.57 13.82 13.54
CA LYS A 108 -9.87 14.08 14.18
C LYS A 108 -10.26 12.89 15.05
#